data_AF-A0A520EA01-F1
#
_entry.id   AF-A0A520EA01-F1
#
_cell.length_a   1.000
_cell.length_b   1.000
_cell.length_c   1.000
_cell.angle_alpha   90.00
_cell.angle_beta   90.00
_cell.angle_gamma   90.00
#
_symmetry.space_group_name_H-M   'P 1'
#
loop_
_entity.id
_entity.type
_entity.pdbx_description
1 polymer ?
#
loop_
_entity_poly.entity_id
_entity_poly.type
_entity_poly.pdbx_seq_one_letter_code
_entity_poly.pdbx_strand_id
1 'polypeptide(L)'
;MTTYKLKIMLAALIFPAVVHAQSVKNLTLQQAIDLGIANSKNLKLSQNKIDEAVARLAVVKDNVLPSASASFLYNHAEIPTNTLKIGGGNPINLPNRADAFVGTAAIQEVIYGGGKYRYAQESTKILTDVA
;
A
#
# COMPACT_ATOMS: atom_id res chain seq x y z
N MET A 1 51.56 11.14 -36.94
CA MET A 1 50.39 10.23 -36.83
C MET A 1 50.75 8.78 -36.49
N THR A 2 52.03 8.39 -36.50
CA THR A 2 52.49 7.00 -36.27
C THR A 2 52.72 6.67 -34.80
N THR A 3 53.09 7.65 -33.98
CA THR A 3 53.36 7.49 -32.54
C THR A 3 52.12 7.20 -31.69
N TYR A 4 50.95 7.74 -32.06
CA TYR A 4 49.70 7.47 -31.34
C TYR A 4 49.16 6.05 -31.59
N LYS A 5 49.34 5.54 -32.82
CA LYS A 5 49.00 4.16 -33.17
C LYS A 5 49.84 3.14 -32.39
N LEU A 6 51.13 3.43 -32.19
CA LEU A 6 52.03 2.59 -31.38
C LEU A 6 51.62 2.58 -29.90
N LYS A 7 51.19 3.73 -29.34
CA LYS A 7 50.70 3.82 -27.96
C LYS A 7 49.38 3.07 -27.76
N ILE A 8 48.45 3.15 -28.72
CA ILE A 8 47.18 2.40 -28.67
C ILE A 8 47.44 0.89 -28.77
N MET A 9 48.32 0.46 -29.67
CA MET A 9 48.66 -0.95 -29.83
C MET A 9 49.34 -1.52 -28.58
N LEU A 10 50.22 -0.75 -27.93
CA LEU A 10 50.83 -1.13 -26.66
C LEU A 10 49.79 -1.20 -25.54
N ALA A 11 48.86 -0.24 -25.46
CA ALA A 11 47.76 -0.25 -24.48
C ALA A 11 46.77 -1.43 -24.68
N ALA A 12 46.51 -1.83 -25.92
CA ALA A 12 45.67 -2.98 -26.25
C ALA A 12 46.34 -4.32 -25.84
N LEU A 13 47.67 -4.40 -25.87
CA LEU A 13 48.42 -5.60 -25.50
C LEU A 13 48.41 -5.87 -23.98
N ILE A 14 48.26 -4.82 -23.16
CA ILE A 14 48.20 -4.92 -21.69
C ILE A 14 46.76 -5.20 -21.19
N PHE A 15 45.75 -4.98 -22.02
CA PHE A 15 44.34 -5.16 -21.66
C PHE A 15 43.96 -6.60 -21.23
N PRO A 16 44.36 -7.68 -21.92
CA PRO A 16 43.98 -9.04 -21.50
C PRO A 16 44.64 -9.48 -20.18
N ALA A 17 45.78 -8.91 -19.80
CA ALA A 17 46.44 -9.22 -18.52
C ALA A 17 45.65 -8.70 -17.30
N VAL A 18 44.82 -7.66 -17.46
CA VAL A 18 43.99 -7.11 -16.38
C VAL A 18 42.66 -7.86 -16.23
N VAL A 19 42.18 -8.53 -17.29
CA VAL A 19 40.92 -9.29 -17.27
C VAL A 19 41.03 -10.60 -16.49
N HIS A 20 42.24 -11.18 -16.38
CA HIS A 20 42.49 -12.39 -15.60
C HIS A 20 42.59 -12.18 -14.07
N ALA A 21 42.44 -10.94 -13.58
CA ALA A 21 42.43 -10.62 -12.14
C ALA A 21 41.03 -10.65 -11.51
N GLN A 22 40.02 -11.16 -12.20
CA GLN A 22 38.75 -11.52 -11.57
C GLN A 22 38.96 -12.75 -10.69
N SER A 23 39.47 -12.50 -9.48
CA SER A 23 39.58 -13.49 -8.42
C SER A 23 38.21 -14.14 -8.24
N VAL A 24 38.11 -15.42 -8.60
CA VAL A 24 36.97 -16.26 -8.24
C VAL A 24 36.93 -16.24 -6.71
N LYS A 25 36.00 -15.46 -6.16
CA LYS A 25 35.82 -15.35 -4.72
C LYS A 25 35.37 -16.72 -4.23
N ASN A 26 36.30 -17.50 -3.69
CA ASN A 26 36.00 -18.79 -3.09
C ASN A 26 35.14 -18.53 -1.84
N LEU A 27 33.82 -18.54 -2.01
CA LEU A 27 32.90 -18.47 -0.89
C LEU A 27 33.09 -19.72 -0.05
N THR A 28 33.41 -19.53 1.22
CA THR A 28 33.29 -20.62 2.20
C THR A 28 31.80 -21.00 2.33
N LEU A 29 31.51 -22.25 2.71
CA LEU A 29 30.13 -22.71 2.88
C LEU A 29 29.33 -21.77 3.81
N GLN A 30 29.97 -21.29 4.87
CA GLN A 30 29.38 -20.32 5.79
C GLN A 30 29.02 -19.00 5.09
N GLN A 31 29.94 -18.44 4.30
CA GLN A 31 29.67 -17.21 3.53
C GLN A 31 28.57 -17.40 2.49
N ALA A 32 28.45 -18.59 1.90
CA ALA A 32 27.37 -18.91 0.95
C ALA A 32 26.02 -18.99 1.65
N ILE A 33 25.97 -19.54 2.87
CA ILE A 33 24.77 -19.54 3.70
C ILE A 33 24.39 -18.12 4.10
N ASP A 34 25.33 -17.32 4.60
CA ASP A 34 25.06 -15.95 5.04
C ASP A 34 24.60 -15.05 3.87
N LEU A 35 25.26 -15.14 2.72
CA LEU A 35 24.84 -14.42 1.50
C LEU A 35 23.50 -14.95 0.97
N GLY A 36 23.24 -16.24 1.09
CA GLY A 36 22.00 -16.90 0.72
C GLY A 36 20.82 -16.44 1.58
N ILE A 37 20.98 -16.39 2.91
CA ILE A 37 19.96 -15.88 3.83
C ILE A 37 19.73 -14.38 3.59
N ALA A 38 20.81 -13.59 3.50
CA ALA A 38 20.71 -12.14 3.32
C ALA A 38 20.04 -11.73 2.00
N ASN A 39 20.17 -12.54 0.93
CA ASN A 39 19.61 -12.23 -0.39
C ASN A 39 18.50 -13.19 -0.85
N SER A 40 18.01 -14.07 0.05
CA SER A 40 16.94 -15.00 -0.32
C SER A 40 15.63 -14.26 -0.54
N LYS A 41 15.18 -14.23 -1.79
CA LYS A 41 13.87 -13.69 -2.17
C LYS A 41 12.73 -14.41 -1.44
N ASN A 42 12.89 -15.71 -1.18
CA ASN A 42 11.90 -16.51 -0.44
C ASN A 42 11.82 -16.10 1.03
N LEU A 43 12.96 -15.82 1.67
CA LEU A 43 12.98 -15.34 3.05
C LEU A 43 12.38 -13.93 3.15
N LYS A 44 12.76 -13.04 2.23
CA LYS A 44 12.18 -11.70 2.15
C LYS A 44 10.67 -11.72 1.90
N LEU A 45 10.21 -12.62 1.01
CA LEU A 45 8.79 -12.82 0.75
C LEU A 45 8.06 -13.32 2.00
N SER A 46 8.65 -14.27 2.73
CA SER A 46 8.07 -14.80 3.97
C SER A 46 7.98 -13.71 5.03
N GLN A 47 9.04 -12.91 5.21
CA GLN A 47 9.02 -11.75 6.10
C GLN A 47 7.92 -10.74 5.71
N ASN A 48 7.82 -10.39 4.43
CA ASN A 48 6.78 -9.47 3.96
C ASN A 48 5.36 -9.99 4.25
N LYS A 49 5.13 -11.31 4.15
CA LYS A 49 3.83 -11.92 4.49
C LYS A 49 3.51 -11.82 5.98
N ILE A 50 4.52 -11.95 6.84
CA ILE A 50 4.36 -11.76 8.29
C ILE A 50 4.01 -10.30 8.57
N ASP A 51 4.78 -9.36 8.01
CA ASP A 51 4.57 -7.92 8.18
C ASP A 51 3.16 -7.52 7.70
N GLU A 52 2.72 -8.06 6.57
CA GLU A 52 1.35 -7.89 6.05
C GLU A 52 0.30 -8.43 7.02
N ALA A 53 0.48 -9.64 7.56
CA ALA A 53 -0.44 -10.23 8.52
C ALA A 53 -0.52 -9.43 9.82
N VAL A 54 0.60 -8.87 10.28
CA VAL A 54 0.66 -7.99 11.45
C VAL A 54 -0.06 -6.66 11.16
N ALA A 55 0.17 -6.06 9.99
CA ALA A 55 -0.50 -4.83 9.58
C ALA A 55 -2.02 -5.02 9.46
N ARG A 56 -2.47 -6.12 8.84
CA ARG A 56 -3.88 -6.49 8.77
C ARG A 56 -4.49 -6.66 10.16
N LEU A 57 -3.78 -7.33 11.08
CA LEU A 57 -4.24 -7.47 12.46
C LEU A 57 -4.39 -6.10 13.15
N ALA A 58 -3.45 -5.18 12.95
CA ALA A 58 -3.54 -3.83 13.49
C ALA A 58 -4.78 -3.08 12.96
N VAL A 59 -5.05 -3.17 11.66
CA VAL A 59 -6.26 -2.58 11.05
C VAL A 59 -7.53 -3.19 11.61
N VAL A 60 -7.60 -4.52 11.80
CA VAL A 60 -8.79 -5.16 12.36
C VAL A 60 -8.96 -4.77 13.83
N LYS A 61 -7.87 -4.61 14.59
CA LYS A 61 -7.89 -4.11 15.97
C LYS A 61 -8.45 -2.69 16.03
N ASP A 62 -7.99 -1.82 15.16
CA ASP A 62 -8.44 -0.42 15.08
C ASP A 62 -9.92 -0.32 14.72
N ASN A 63 -10.40 -1.16 13.79
CA ASN A 63 -11.81 -1.22 13.41
C ASN A 63 -12.76 -1.78 14.49
N VAL A 64 -12.25 -2.41 15.54
CA VAL A 64 -13.05 -2.84 16.70
C VAL A 64 -13.22 -1.69 17.68
N LEU A 65 -12.33 -0.69 17.66
CA LEU A 65 -12.44 0.47 18.52
C LEU A 65 -13.52 1.43 17.99
N PRO A 66 -14.17 2.20 18.89
CA PRO A 66 -15.08 3.25 18.47
C PRO A 66 -14.32 4.30 17.65
N SER A 67 -14.83 4.62 16.46
CA SER A 67 -14.25 5.64 15.60
C SER A 67 -15.14 6.89 15.59
N ALA A 68 -14.53 8.05 15.80
CA ALA A 68 -15.19 9.34 15.66
C ALA A 68 -14.84 9.96 14.30
N SER A 69 -15.83 10.47 13.59
CA SER A 69 -15.65 11.18 12.33
C SER A 69 -16.34 12.54 12.35
N ALA A 70 -15.75 13.51 11.67
CA ALA A 70 -16.33 14.82 11.45
C ALA A 70 -16.33 15.11 9.95
N SER A 71 -17.47 15.53 9.42
CA SER A 71 -17.64 15.83 7.99
C SER A 71 -18.40 17.12 7.82
N PHE A 72 -18.05 17.88 6.78
CA PHE A 72 -18.76 19.08 6.36
C PHE A 72 -19.20 18.90 4.91
N LEU A 73 -20.46 19.21 4.63
CA LEU A 73 -21.06 19.07 3.31
C LEU A 73 -21.77 20.36 2.93
N TYR A 74 -21.48 20.83 1.73
CA TYR A 74 -22.22 21.90 1.07
C TYR A 74 -22.94 21.30 -0.13
N ASN A 75 -24.27 21.45 -0.16
CA ASN A 75 -25.11 21.02 -1.24
C ASN A 75 -25.82 22.23 -1.85
N HIS A 76 -25.68 22.39 -3.16
CA HIS A 76 -26.43 23.35 -3.94
C HIS A 76 -27.31 22.55 -4.91
N ALA A 77 -28.62 22.61 -4.72
CA ALA A 77 -29.59 21.94 -5.56
C ALA A 77 -30.44 22.97 -6.31
N GLU A 78 -30.35 22.96 -7.64
CA GLU A 78 -31.27 23.66 -8.52
C GLU A 78 -32.49 22.77 -8.80
N ILE A 79 -33.69 23.32 -8.71
CA ILE A 79 -34.95 22.57 -8.92
C ILE A 79 -35.68 23.20 -10.12
N PRO A 80 -35.38 22.78 -11.36
CA PRO A 80 -35.88 23.44 -12.57
C PRO A 80 -37.41 23.37 -12.72
N THR A 81 -38.03 22.32 -12.18
CA THR A 81 -39.49 22.13 -12.16
C THR A 81 -40.05 22.49 -10.79
N ASN A 82 -40.19 23.80 -10.57
CA ASN A 82 -40.69 24.45 -9.36
C ASN A 82 -42.24 24.31 -9.20
N THR A 83 -42.95 23.63 -10.09
CA THR A 83 -44.42 23.67 -10.13
C THR A 83 -45.03 22.30 -9.85
N LEU A 84 -45.72 22.16 -8.72
CA LEU A 84 -46.48 20.96 -8.37
C LEU A 84 -47.98 21.21 -8.62
N LYS A 85 -48.59 20.39 -9.48
CA LYS A 85 -50.04 20.39 -9.73
C LYS A 85 -50.63 19.09 -9.18
N ILE A 86 -51.47 19.19 -8.16
CA ILE A 86 -52.22 18.04 -7.63
C ILE A 86 -53.68 18.20 -8.05
N GLY A 87 -54.19 17.25 -8.86
CA GLY A 87 -55.62 17.06 -9.12
C GLY A 87 -56.39 18.29 -9.62
N GLY A 88 -56.02 18.85 -10.77
CA GLY A 88 -56.78 19.94 -11.43
C GLY A 88 -56.83 21.28 -10.69
N GLY A 89 -56.25 21.37 -9.50
CA GLY A 89 -56.14 22.61 -8.71
C GLY A 89 -55.02 23.54 -9.16
N ASN A 90 -55.01 24.75 -8.60
CA ASN A 90 -54.02 25.77 -8.89
C ASN A 90 -52.58 25.28 -8.60
N PRO A 91 -51.62 25.56 -9.50
CA PRO A 91 -50.24 25.13 -9.33
C PRO A 91 -49.60 25.74 -8.07
N ILE A 92 -48.94 24.89 -7.28
CA ILE A 92 -48.12 25.30 -6.13
C ILE A 92 -46.68 25.49 -6.62
N ASN A 93 -46.10 26.66 -6.34
CA ASN A 93 -44.72 26.98 -6.71
C ASN A 93 -43.77 26.66 -5.52
N LEU A 94 -42.99 25.58 -5.62
CA LEU A 94 -41.97 25.13 -4.64
C LEU A 94 -40.60 25.74 -4.98
N PRO A 95 -39.81 26.28 -4.04
CA PRO A 95 -38.55 27.00 -4.32
C PRO A 95 -37.62 26.43 -5.42
N ASN A 96 -37.09 27.30 -6.28
CA ASN A 96 -36.25 26.95 -7.45
C ASN A 96 -34.81 26.55 -7.06
N ARG A 97 -34.43 26.76 -5.81
CA ARG A 97 -33.09 26.51 -5.29
C ARG A 97 -33.16 26.05 -3.84
N ALA A 98 -32.27 25.14 -3.47
CA ALA A 98 -32.06 24.72 -2.09
C ALA A 98 -30.56 24.61 -1.82
N ASP A 99 -30.09 25.43 -0.88
CA ASP A 99 -28.72 25.41 -0.37
C ASP A 99 -28.71 24.76 1.01
N ALA A 100 -27.87 23.75 1.22
CA ALA A 100 -27.73 23.08 2.50
C ALA A 100 -26.25 23.02 2.92
N PHE A 101 -25.96 23.55 4.10
CA PHE A 101 -24.69 23.39 4.79
C PHE A 101 -24.91 22.41 5.94
N VAL A 102 -24.21 21.29 5.93
CA VAL A 102 -24.37 20.21 6.91
C VAL A 102 -23.01 19.91 7.53
N GLY A 103 -22.88 20.20 8.82
CA GLY A 103 -21.75 19.73 9.63
C GLY A 103 -22.21 18.52 10.46
N THR A 104 -21.53 17.40 10.32
CA THR A 104 -21.85 16.16 11.03
C THR A 104 -20.64 15.72 11.85
N ALA A 105 -20.86 15.43 13.12
CA ALA A 105 -19.92 14.68 13.95
C ALA A 105 -20.61 13.37 14.34
N ALA A 106 -19.94 12.24 14.11
CA ALA A 106 -20.48 10.91 14.36
C ALA A 106 -19.49 10.07 15.16
N ILE A 107 -20.01 9.24 16.06
CA ILE A 107 -19.25 8.20 16.77
C ILE A 107 -19.88 6.88 16.38
N GLN A 108 -19.10 5.97 15.80
CA GLN A 108 -19.53 4.62 15.44
C GLN A 108 -18.73 3.58 16.23
N GLU A 109 -19.38 2.53 16.72
CA GLU A 109 -18.74 1.42 17.41
C GLU A 109 -19.31 0.09 16.90
N VAL A 110 -18.44 -0.88 16.60
CA VAL A 110 -18.86 -2.19 16.12
C VAL A 110 -19.11 -3.11 17.31
N ILE A 111 -20.37 -3.32 17.66
CA ILE A 111 -20.75 -4.19 18.78
C ILE A 111 -20.46 -5.68 18.48
N TYR A 112 -20.67 -6.11 17.23
CA TYR A 112 -20.37 -7.49 16.82
C TYR A 112 -19.82 -7.57 15.40
N GLY A 113 -18.57 -8.00 15.27
CA GLY A 113 -17.85 -8.09 14.00
C GLY A 113 -17.78 -9.50 13.41
N GLY A 114 -18.62 -10.46 13.84
CA GLY A 114 -18.62 -11.82 13.28
C GLY A 114 -17.35 -12.63 13.55
N GLY A 115 -16.63 -12.35 14.64
CA GLY A 115 -15.39 -13.05 14.99
C GLY A 115 -14.18 -12.71 14.12
N LYS A 116 -14.30 -11.77 13.16
CA LYS A 116 -13.21 -11.36 12.25
C LYS A 116 -11.89 -11.03 12.98
N TYR A 117 -11.99 -10.42 14.15
CA TYR A 117 -10.84 -10.06 14.98
C TYR A 117 -10.09 -11.29 15.50
N ARG A 118 -10.83 -12.28 16.02
CA ARG A 118 -10.24 -13.52 16.54
C ARG A 118 -9.56 -14.32 15.42
N TYR A 119 -10.21 -14.45 14.27
CA TYR A 119 -9.60 -15.13 13.12
C TYR A 119 -8.35 -14.43 12.58
N ALA A 120 -8.38 -13.09 12.53
CA ALA A 120 -7.19 -12.32 12.17
C ALA A 120 -6.04 -12.58 13.16
N GLN A 121 -6.31 -12.54 14.47
CA GLN A 121 -5.31 -12.85 15.51
C GLN A 121 -4.73 -14.26 15.37
N GLU A 122 -5.58 -15.28 15.24
CA GLU A 122 -5.13 -16.66 15.11
C GLU A 122 -4.29 -16.87 13.84
N SER A 123 -4.70 -16.26 12.72
CA SER A 123 -3.96 -16.36 11.46
C SER A 123 -2.59 -15.68 11.53
N THR A 124 -2.49 -14.50 12.13
CA THR A 124 -1.22 -13.79 12.33
C THR A 124 -0.32 -14.58 13.26
N LYS A 125 -0.85 -15.14 14.36
CA LYS A 125 -0.08 -15.97 15.28
C LYS A 125 0.52 -17.18 14.59
N ILE A 126 -0.26 -17.92 13.80
CA ILE A 126 0.24 -19.08 13.05
C ILE A 126 1.34 -18.65 12.06
N LEU A 127 1.17 -17.51 11.37
CA LEU A 127 2.18 -17.01 10.43
C LEU A 127 3.47 -16.57 11.12
N THR A 128 3.39 -16.05 12.35
CA THR A 128 4.56 -15.71 13.16
C THR A 128 5.24 -16.95 13.74
N ASP A 129 4.49 -17.96 14.16
CA ASP A 129 5.04 -19.17 14.78
C ASP A 129 5.71 -20.13 13.76
N VAL A 130 5.32 -20.07 12.49
CA VAL A 130 5.82 -20.97 11.42
C VAL A 130 7.03 -20.39 10.66
N ALA A 131 7.28 -19.08 10.77
CA ALA A 131 8.38 -18.39 10.11
C ALA A 131 9.72 -18.53 10.84
#